data_AF-A0A3D0FS02-F1
#
_entry.id   AF-A0A3D0FS02-F1
#
_cell.length_a   1.000
_cell.length_b   1.000
_cell.length_c   1.000
_cell.angle_alpha   90.00
_cell.angle_beta   90.00
_cell.angle_gamma   90.00
#
_symmetry.space_group_name_H-M   'P 1'
#
loop_
_entity.id
_entity.type
_entity.pdbx_description
1 polymer ?
#
loop_
_entity_poly.entity_id
_entity_poly.type
_entity_poly.pdbx_seq_one_letter_code
_entity_poly.pdbx_strand_id
1 'polypeptide(L)'
;KKPKEISKRQALASIGQILLMKMYMEELEKEKIKSGQILLTPEDIKSKNRCLNLMNTLNMLLDMDIVPIINENDALSFTEIKFGDNDNLSALIAQISNADFLLLLSDVDGLFDKDPNKYSGACIIDVVDKIDDKIEKTAGETISEKSTGGMVSKLEAAKKAASYGIPTRIVRGDLENIILRVIKGEELGTLFLPDKKMKRNKWWTAFAYKIKGKIQIDEGAEYAIVHSGKSLLSSGVIKVEGDFSRGECIEVNNSDGGIVAKGIANYSSSDINKIRGLKSIDIEKKLGYKYAEEIVHRDNMVLI
;
A
#
# COMPACT_ATOMS: atom_id res chain seq x y z
N LYS A 1 9.33 30.23 9.67
CA LYS A 1 10.29 29.91 8.58
C LYS A 1 10.85 28.51 8.81
N LYS A 2 10.96 27.67 7.77
CA LYS A 2 11.52 26.30 7.87
C LYS A 2 13.00 26.38 8.30
N PRO A 3 13.42 25.74 9.42
CA PRO A 3 14.81 25.79 9.86
C PRO A 3 15.73 25.10 8.85
N LYS A 4 17.00 25.52 8.78
CA LYS A 4 18.01 24.87 7.91
C LYS A 4 18.65 23.63 8.57
N GLU A 5 18.75 23.65 9.90
CA GLU A 5 19.38 22.59 10.68
C GLU A 5 18.47 21.35 10.74
N ILE A 6 19.02 20.17 10.45
CA ILE A 6 18.28 18.90 10.37
C ILE A 6 17.70 18.54 11.74
N SER A 7 18.49 18.61 12.81
CA SER A 7 18.05 18.35 14.19
C SER A 7 16.83 19.19 14.58
N LYS A 8 16.80 20.48 14.21
CA LYS A 8 15.66 21.37 14.44
C LYS A 8 14.44 20.98 13.60
N ARG A 9 14.63 20.51 12.37
CA ARG A 9 13.52 19.99 11.55
C ARG A 9 12.91 18.74 12.17
N GLN A 10 13.74 17.78 12.58
CA GLN A 10 13.30 16.54 13.23
C GLN A 10 12.56 16.83 14.54
N ALA A 11 13.07 17.75 15.37
CA ALA A 11 12.40 18.19 16.59
C ALA A 11 11.03 18.84 16.32
N LEU A 12 10.95 19.73 15.34
CA LEU A 12 9.68 20.34 14.94
C LEU A 12 8.71 19.34 14.32
N ALA A 13 9.20 18.36 13.57
CA ALA A 13 8.37 17.31 13.00
C ALA A 13 7.77 16.42 14.11
N SER A 14 8.56 16.06 15.12
CA SER A 14 8.07 15.33 16.30
C SER A 14 6.95 16.08 17.03
N ILE A 15 7.11 17.39 17.25
CA ILE A 15 6.08 18.23 17.87
C ILE A 15 4.86 18.38 16.95
N GLY A 16 5.09 18.65 15.67
CA GLY A 16 4.05 18.87 14.66
C GLY A 16 3.21 17.62 14.41
N GLN A 17 3.81 16.44 14.48
CA GLN A 17 3.10 15.17 14.27
C GLN A 17 2.04 14.92 15.36
N ILE A 18 2.30 15.33 16.61
CA ILE A 18 1.30 15.25 17.70
C ILE A 18 0.10 16.14 17.37
N LEU A 19 0.36 17.38 16.94
CA LEU A 19 -0.69 18.34 16.59
C LEU A 19 -1.50 17.87 15.37
N LEU A 20 -0.82 17.35 14.34
CA LEU A 20 -1.46 16.81 13.14
C LEU A 20 -2.41 15.66 13.49
N MET A 21 -1.96 14.70 14.30
CA MET A 21 -2.80 13.59 14.72
C MET A 21 -3.99 14.04 15.57
N LYS A 22 -3.78 15.02 16.45
CA LYS A 22 -4.86 15.60 17.23
C LYS A 22 -5.94 16.18 16.33
N MET A 23 -5.57 16.95 15.30
CA MET A 23 -6.52 17.53 14.35
C MET A 23 -7.32 16.45 13.60
N TYR A 24 -6.65 15.41 13.11
CA TYR A 24 -7.35 14.31 12.44
C TYR A 24 -8.30 13.55 13.37
N MET A 25 -7.85 13.26 14.60
CA MET A 25 -8.64 12.57 15.61
C MET A 25 -9.89 13.37 15.95
N GLU A 26 -9.76 14.68 16.22
CA GLU A 26 -10.88 15.56 16.53
C GLU A 26 -11.89 15.65 15.38
N GLU A 27 -11.44 15.64 14.11
CA GLU A 27 -12.34 15.71 12.97
C GLU A 27 -13.05 14.37 12.70
N LEU A 28 -12.32 13.25 12.76
CA LEU A 28 -12.90 11.92 12.52
C LEU A 28 -13.83 11.47 13.66
N GLU A 29 -13.55 11.86 14.90
CA GLU A 29 -14.42 11.54 16.05
C GLU A 29 -15.80 12.18 15.95
N LYS A 30 -15.94 13.35 15.31
CA LYS A 30 -17.26 13.97 15.04
C LYS A 30 -18.17 13.04 14.24
N GLU A 31 -17.57 12.28 13.31
CA GLU A 31 -18.24 11.28 12.48
C GLU A 31 -18.20 9.86 13.10
N LYS A 32 -17.74 9.73 14.35
CA LYS A 32 -17.55 8.45 15.08
C LYS A 32 -16.58 7.48 14.39
N ILE A 33 -15.67 8.00 13.57
CA ILE A 33 -14.64 7.23 12.90
C ILE A 33 -13.39 7.23 13.78
N LYS A 34 -12.81 6.06 14.00
CA LYS A 34 -11.53 5.94 14.71
C LYS A 34 -10.38 6.06 13.73
N SER A 35 -9.25 6.60 14.20
CA SER A 35 -8.02 6.68 13.42
C SER A 35 -6.87 5.93 14.07
N GLY A 36 -6.00 5.32 13.25
CA GLY A 36 -4.77 4.67 13.70
C GLY A 36 -3.54 5.30 13.05
N GLN A 37 -2.56 5.73 13.84
CA GLN A 37 -1.34 6.33 13.31
C GLN A 37 -0.33 5.27 12.86
N ILE A 38 0.28 5.47 11.69
CA ILE A 38 1.44 4.71 11.23
C ILE A 38 2.52 5.69 10.77
N LEU A 39 3.75 5.50 11.27
CA LEU A 39 4.92 6.28 10.87
C LEU A 39 5.94 5.37 10.20
N LEU A 40 6.46 5.78 9.04
CA LEU A 40 7.35 4.95 8.22
C LEU A 40 8.62 5.70 7.87
N THR A 41 9.74 4.99 7.84
CA THR A 41 11.00 5.46 7.25
C THR A 41 11.21 4.83 5.87
N PRO A 42 12.04 5.43 5.00
CA PRO A 42 12.43 4.80 3.73
C PRO A 42 13.08 3.41 3.89
N GLU A 43 13.65 3.10 5.06
CA GLU A 43 14.24 1.80 5.35
C GLU A 43 13.18 0.73 5.63
N ASP A 44 12.03 1.10 6.21
CA ASP A 44 10.93 0.18 6.48
C ASP A 44 10.38 -0.46 5.20
N ILE A 45 10.43 0.30 4.11
CA ILE A 45 9.95 -0.07 2.78
C ILE A 45 10.91 -1.06 2.09
N LYS A 46 12.21 -1.04 2.43
CA LYS A 46 13.21 -1.92 1.80
C LYS A 46 13.20 -3.33 2.38
N SER A 47 12.66 -3.50 3.59
CA SER A 47 12.64 -4.78 4.29
C SER A 47 11.36 -5.55 4.04
N LYS A 48 11.46 -6.74 3.43
CA LYS A 48 10.32 -7.62 3.16
C LYS A 48 9.48 -7.90 4.42
N ASN A 49 10.16 -8.16 5.55
CA ASN A 49 9.49 -8.45 6.81
C ASN A 49 8.76 -7.23 7.38
N ARG A 50 9.32 -6.02 7.21
CA ARG A 50 8.67 -4.79 7.66
C ARG A 50 7.50 -4.40 6.75
N CYS A 51 7.61 -4.61 5.44
CA CYS A 51 6.47 -4.48 4.52
C CYS A 51 5.34 -5.45 4.87
N LEU A 52 5.65 -6.72 5.18
CA LEU A 52 4.63 -7.68 5.61
C LEU A 52 3.97 -7.25 6.91
N ASN A 53 4.76 -6.76 7.89
CA ASN A 53 4.19 -6.20 9.12
C ASN A 53 3.25 -5.03 8.83
N LEU A 54 3.69 -4.07 8.01
CA LEU A 54 2.88 -2.92 7.63
C LEU A 54 1.57 -3.35 6.97
N MET A 55 1.63 -4.28 6.03
CA MET A 55 0.47 -4.82 5.34
C MET A 55 -0.53 -5.47 6.32
N ASN A 56 -0.03 -6.33 7.22
CA ASN A 56 -0.87 -6.96 8.23
C ASN A 56 -1.50 -5.93 9.18
N THR A 57 -0.75 -4.90 9.60
CA THR A 57 -1.27 -3.80 10.42
C THR A 57 -2.35 -3.01 9.69
N LEU A 58 -2.14 -2.67 8.41
CA LEU A 58 -3.12 -1.94 7.61
C LEU A 58 -4.41 -2.74 7.44
N ASN A 59 -4.30 -4.01 7.08
CA ASN A 59 -5.47 -4.89 6.93
C ASN A 59 -6.25 -5.00 8.25
N MET A 60 -5.56 -5.18 9.38
CA MET A 60 -6.22 -5.26 10.68
C MET A 60 -6.91 -3.95 11.07
N LEU A 61 -6.28 -2.79 10.82
CA LEU A 61 -6.93 -1.50 11.09
C LEU A 61 -8.22 -1.35 10.26
N LEU A 62 -8.17 -1.70 8.98
CA LEU A 62 -9.34 -1.65 8.11
C LEU A 62 -10.43 -2.66 8.52
N ASP A 63 -10.06 -3.88 8.90
CA ASP A 63 -10.98 -4.90 9.42
C ASP A 63 -11.65 -4.47 10.74
N MET A 64 -11.01 -3.57 11.49
CA MET A 64 -11.55 -2.96 12.71
C MET A 64 -12.35 -1.67 12.47
N ASP A 65 -12.62 -1.31 11.21
CA ASP A 65 -13.24 -0.04 10.81
C ASP A 65 -12.47 1.21 11.30
N ILE A 66 -11.14 1.12 11.36
CA ILE A 66 -10.24 2.20 11.76
C ILE A 66 -9.55 2.77 10.52
N VAL A 67 -9.60 4.10 10.35
CA VAL A 67 -8.91 4.81 9.26
C VAL A 67 -7.42 4.95 9.57
N PRO A 68 -6.52 4.33 8.80
CA PRO A 68 -5.08 4.51 8.98
C PRO A 68 -4.64 5.89 8.49
N ILE A 69 -3.90 6.61 9.34
CA ILE A 69 -3.25 7.89 9.00
C ILE A 69 -1.76 7.65 8.96
N ILE A 70 -1.21 7.72 7.76
CA ILE A 70 0.17 7.34 7.47
C ILE A 70 0.98 8.58 7.14
N ASN A 71 2.15 8.72 7.76
CA ASN A 71 3.11 9.77 7.43
C ASN A 71 4.54 9.23 7.50
N GLU A 72 5.49 9.97 6.92
CA GLU A 72 6.90 9.68 7.11
C GLU A 72 7.31 9.95 8.57
N ASN A 73 8.19 9.12 9.11
CA ASN A 73 8.79 9.31 10.42
C ASN A 73 9.97 10.29 10.33
N ASP A 74 9.63 11.55 10.06
CA ASP A 74 10.60 12.65 9.92
C ASP A 74 11.48 12.84 11.16
N ALA A 75 11.03 12.41 12.34
CA ALA A 75 11.83 12.48 13.57
C ALA A 75 13.04 11.52 13.55
N LEU A 76 12.97 10.46 12.74
CA LEU A 76 14.02 9.43 12.61
C LEU A 76 14.65 9.39 11.21
N SER A 77 14.06 10.06 10.21
CA SER A 77 14.58 10.12 8.85
C SER A 77 15.81 11.04 8.80
N PHE A 78 16.98 10.50 8.41
CA PHE A 78 18.23 11.24 8.19
C PHE A 78 18.38 11.75 6.75
N THR A 79 17.60 11.19 5.82
CA THR A 79 17.54 11.69 4.45
C THR A 79 16.87 13.07 4.44
N GLU A 80 17.42 14.01 3.68
CA GLU A 80 16.80 15.33 3.52
C GLU A 80 15.33 15.14 3.12
N ILE A 81 14.41 15.70 3.91
CA ILE A 81 12.98 15.80 3.58
C ILE A 81 12.87 16.34 2.16
N LYS A 82 12.65 15.47 1.17
CA LYS A 82 12.39 15.90 -0.20
C LYS A 82 10.88 16.10 -0.30
N PHE A 83 10.48 17.30 -0.72
CA PHE A 83 9.11 17.54 -1.11
C PHE A 83 8.75 16.59 -2.27
N GLY A 84 7.68 15.82 -2.12
CA GLY A 84 7.28 14.76 -3.05
C GLY A 84 7.44 13.33 -2.51
N ASP A 85 8.06 13.16 -1.34
CA ASP A 85 8.20 11.84 -0.72
C ASP A 85 6.83 11.25 -0.33
N ASN A 86 5.87 12.08 0.08
CA ASN A 86 4.51 11.62 0.39
C ASN A 86 3.69 11.18 -0.84
N ASP A 87 3.92 11.76 -2.02
CA ASP A 87 3.26 11.28 -3.26
C ASP A 87 3.74 9.84 -3.54
N ASN A 88 5.07 9.64 -3.49
CA ASN A 88 5.69 8.34 -3.69
C ASN A 88 5.32 7.33 -2.59
N LEU A 89 5.24 7.79 -1.33
CA LEU A 89 4.77 6.99 -0.20
C LEU A 89 3.33 6.57 -0.43
N SER A 90 2.45 7.48 -0.86
CA SER A 90 1.04 7.17 -1.12
C SER A 90 0.87 6.10 -2.21
N ALA A 91 1.67 6.16 -3.29
CA ALA A 91 1.66 5.13 -4.33
C ALA A 91 2.13 3.77 -3.80
N LEU A 92 3.14 3.75 -2.94
CA LEU A 92 3.59 2.53 -2.28
C LEU A 92 2.54 1.99 -1.30
N ILE A 93 1.92 2.85 -0.48
CA ILE A 93 0.86 2.43 0.43
C ILE A 93 -0.31 1.85 -0.36
N ALA A 94 -0.76 2.54 -1.42
CA ALA A 94 -1.81 2.05 -2.31
C ALA A 94 -1.48 0.65 -2.85
N GLN A 95 -0.22 0.43 -3.23
CA GLN A 95 0.28 -0.87 -3.64
C GLN A 95 0.25 -1.92 -2.50
N ILE A 96 0.74 -1.57 -1.31
CA ILE A 96 0.80 -2.48 -0.15
C ILE A 96 -0.60 -2.85 0.35
N SER A 97 -1.53 -1.89 0.36
CA SER A 97 -2.91 -2.07 0.80
C SER A 97 -3.82 -2.59 -0.31
N ASN A 98 -3.29 -2.91 -1.48
CA ASN A 98 -4.05 -3.32 -2.66
C ASN A 98 -5.24 -2.37 -2.97
N ALA A 99 -4.99 -1.07 -2.92
CA ALA A 99 -6.00 -0.04 -3.13
C ALA A 99 -6.54 -0.08 -4.56
N ASP A 100 -7.84 0.13 -4.70
CA ASP A 100 -8.53 0.16 -5.99
C ASP A 100 -8.32 1.47 -6.75
N PHE A 101 -7.93 2.52 -6.03
CA PHE A 101 -7.80 3.87 -6.55
C PHE A 101 -6.87 4.69 -5.66
N LEU A 102 -5.99 5.48 -6.29
CA LEU A 102 -5.16 6.47 -5.60
C LEU A 102 -5.64 7.88 -5.94
N LEU A 103 -6.01 8.66 -4.94
CA LEU A 103 -6.41 10.06 -5.10
C LEU A 103 -5.34 10.99 -4.54
N LEU A 104 -4.74 11.80 -5.41
CA LEU A 104 -3.76 12.82 -5.05
C LEU A 104 -4.44 14.19 -5.02
N LEU A 105 -4.70 14.71 -3.81
CA LEU A 105 -5.23 16.05 -3.60
C LEU A 105 -4.09 17.08 -3.64
N SER A 106 -4.15 18.02 -4.57
CA SER A 106 -3.09 19.02 -4.81
C SER A 106 -3.62 20.46 -4.80
N ASP A 107 -2.69 21.41 -4.89
CA ASP A 107 -2.91 22.82 -5.22
C ASP A 107 -3.11 23.11 -6.73
N VAL A 108 -2.99 22.09 -7.60
CA VAL A 108 -3.17 22.21 -9.05
C VAL A 108 -4.44 21.52 -9.51
N ASP A 109 -5.08 22.06 -10.55
CA ASP A 109 -6.32 21.50 -11.10
C ASP A 109 -6.11 20.12 -11.73
N GLY A 110 -4.94 19.88 -12.33
CA GLY A 110 -4.58 18.62 -12.97
C GLY A 110 -3.28 18.78 -13.78
N LEU A 111 -3.00 17.80 -14.63
CA LEU A 111 -1.95 17.91 -15.65
C LEU A 111 -2.49 18.72 -16.82
N PHE A 112 -1.79 19.80 -17.19
CA PHE A 112 -2.12 20.60 -18.36
C PHE A 112 -1.35 20.14 -19.60
N ASP A 113 -1.91 20.39 -20.79
CA ASP A 113 -1.26 20.12 -22.08
C ASP A 113 -0.02 21.01 -22.33
N LYS A 114 0.03 22.17 -21.68
CA LYS A 114 1.13 23.14 -21.67
C LYS A 114 1.08 23.98 -20.40
N ASP A 115 2.16 24.69 -20.06
CA ASP A 115 2.24 25.50 -18.84
C ASP A 115 1.14 26.59 -18.81
N PRO A 116 0.17 26.53 -17.88
CA PRO A 116 -0.94 27.47 -17.81
C PRO A 116 -0.49 28.89 -17.43
N ASN A 117 0.69 29.05 -16.83
CA ASN A 117 1.24 30.38 -16.52
C ASN A 117 1.83 31.07 -17.75
N LYS A 118 2.22 30.30 -18.77
CA LYS A 118 2.82 30.82 -20.02
C LYS A 118 1.81 30.90 -21.16
N TYR A 119 0.81 30.03 -21.16
CA TYR A 119 -0.14 29.90 -22.28
C TYR A 119 -1.58 30.00 -21.78
N SER A 120 -2.28 31.06 -22.18
CA SER A 120 -3.69 31.29 -21.81
C SER A 120 -4.68 30.26 -22.34
N GLY A 121 -4.31 29.48 -23.36
CA GLY A 121 -5.11 28.39 -23.91
C GLY A 121 -4.74 27.00 -23.37
N ALA A 122 -4.05 26.91 -22.23
CA ALA A 122 -3.73 25.63 -21.60
C ALA A 122 -5.01 24.92 -21.13
N CYS A 123 -5.14 23.65 -21.47
CA CYS A 123 -6.26 22.80 -21.12
C CYS A 123 -5.80 21.67 -20.22
N ILE A 124 -6.66 21.26 -19.29
CA ILE A 124 -6.43 20.07 -18.48
C ILE A 124 -6.53 18.85 -19.39
N ILE A 125 -5.65 17.88 -19.17
CA ILE A 125 -5.74 16.55 -19.75
C ILE A 125 -6.63 15.73 -18.82
N ASP A 126 -7.84 15.37 -19.26
CA ASP A 126 -8.80 14.66 -18.41
C ASP A 126 -8.36 13.21 -18.14
N VAL A 127 -7.79 12.55 -19.15
CA VAL A 127 -7.36 11.14 -19.08
C VAL A 127 -6.01 10.96 -19.75
N VAL A 128 -5.12 10.24 -19.07
CA VAL A 128 -3.81 9.81 -19.55
C VAL A 128 -3.79 8.28 -19.59
N ASP A 129 -3.84 7.71 -20.81
CA ASP A 129 -3.80 6.26 -21.02
C ASP A 129 -2.46 5.63 -20.62
N LYS A 130 -1.36 6.37 -20.84
CA LYS A 130 0.00 5.92 -20.57
C LYS A 130 0.89 7.11 -20.26
N ILE A 131 1.69 7.00 -19.21
CA ILE A 131 2.73 7.97 -18.87
C ILE A 131 3.97 7.64 -19.71
N ASP A 132 4.14 8.36 -20.81
CA ASP A 132 5.29 8.28 -21.71
C ASP A 132 6.23 9.49 -21.57
N ASP A 133 7.35 9.48 -22.29
CA ASP A 133 8.33 10.57 -22.28
C ASP A 133 7.73 11.92 -22.68
N LYS A 134 6.61 11.93 -23.43
CA LYS A 134 5.93 13.18 -23.81
C LYS A 134 5.19 13.77 -22.62
N ILE A 135 4.42 12.95 -21.90
CA ILE A 135 3.73 13.35 -20.66
C ILE A 135 4.73 13.81 -19.59
N GLU A 136 5.85 13.09 -19.44
CA GLU A 136 6.91 13.47 -18.49
C GLU A 136 7.55 14.81 -18.86
N LYS A 137 7.80 15.07 -20.15
CA LYS A 137 8.29 16.38 -20.62
C LYS A 137 7.30 17.49 -20.36
N THR A 138 6.02 17.29 -20.63
CA THR A 138 4.97 18.29 -20.36
C THR A 138 4.94 18.69 -18.88
N ALA A 139 5.07 17.74 -17.96
CA ALA A 139 5.17 18.05 -16.53
C ALA A 139 6.48 18.76 -16.14
N GLY A 140 7.59 18.40 -16.79
CA GLY A 140 8.90 19.05 -16.59
C GLY A 140 8.94 20.50 -17.08
N GLU A 141 8.12 20.88 -18.06
CA GLU A 141 8.02 22.26 -18.55
C GLU A 141 7.11 23.15 -17.68
N THR A 142 6.28 22.53 -16.83
CA THR A 142 5.31 23.19 -15.93
C THR A 142 5.94 23.54 -14.57
N ILE A 143 7.27 23.53 -14.45
CA ILE A 143 7.97 23.87 -13.20
C ILE A 143 7.73 25.34 -12.87
N SER A 144 6.80 25.59 -11.94
CA SER A 144 6.70 26.87 -11.24
C SER A 144 7.85 26.97 -10.23
N GLU A 145 8.54 28.11 -10.20
CA GLU A 145 9.67 28.39 -9.27
C GLU A 145 9.32 28.24 -7.78
N LYS A 146 8.03 28.13 -7.42
CA LYS A 146 7.56 27.98 -6.04
C LYS A 146 7.33 26.52 -5.61
N SER A 147 7.39 25.55 -6.52
CA SER A 147 6.94 24.17 -6.26
C SER A 147 8.09 23.17 -6.44
N THR A 148 9.06 23.18 -5.53
CA THR A 148 10.09 22.13 -5.49
C THR A 148 9.40 20.82 -5.07
N GLY A 149 9.24 19.86 -6.00
CA GLY A 149 8.47 18.62 -5.80
C GLY A 149 7.07 18.59 -6.45
N GLY A 150 6.82 19.43 -7.47
CA GLY A 150 5.52 19.65 -8.12
C GLY A 150 4.94 18.48 -8.95
N MET A 151 4.49 18.77 -10.18
CA MET A 151 3.79 17.80 -11.04
C MET A 151 4.61 16.54 -11.34
N VAL A 152 5.94 16.66 -11.41
CA VAL A 152 6.86 15.54 -11.66
C VAL A 152 6.73 14.44 -10.60
N SER A 153 6.69 14.80 -9.31
CA SER A 153 6.54 13.83 -8.21
C SER A 153 5.21 13.07 -8.30
N LYS A 154 4.14 13.78 -8.69
CA LYS A 154 2.81 13.17 -8.83
C LYS A 154 2.74 12.26 -10.03
N LEU A 155 3.42 12.60 -11.13
CA LEU A 155 3.58 11.69 -12.27
C LEU A 155 4.40 10.45 -11.89
N GLU A 156 5.47 10.58 -11.11
CA GLU A 156 6.22 9.42 -10.62
C GLU A 156 5.36 8.49 -9.76
N ALA A 157 4.57 9.07 -8.85
CA ALA A 157 3.60 8.33 -8.03
C ALA A 157 2.54 7.65 -8.89
N ALA A 158 1.93 8.37 -9.83
CA ALA A 158 0.93 7.83 -10.76
C ALA A 158 1.52 6.73 -11.65
N LYS A 159 2.76 6.87 -12.12
CA LYS A 159 3.47 5.84 -12.91
C LYS A 159 3.74 4.59 -12.10
N LYS A 160 4.16 4.73 -10.84
CA LYS A 160 4.32 3.61 -9.92
C LYS A 160 2.98 2.90 -9.70
N ALA A 161 1.93 3.63 -9.32
CA ALA A 161 0.61 3.08 -9.11
C ALA A 161 0.06 2.39 -10.38
N ALA A 162 0.20 3.02 -11.55
CA ALA A 162 -0.24 2.46 -12.83
C ALA A 162 0.45 1.14 -13.18
N SER A 163 1.75 1.01 -12.86
CA SER A 163 2.50 -0.25 -13.05
C SER A 163 1.98 -1.39 -12.17
N TYR A 164 1.28 -1.08 -11.08
CA TYR A 164 0.63 -2.06 -10.20
C TYR A 164 -0.86 -2.25 -10.50
N GLY A 165 -1.38 -1.66 -11.57
CA GLY A 165 -2.78 -1.79 -11.92
C GLY A 165 -3.71 -0.83 -11.16
N ILE A 166 -3.16 0.18 -10.48
CA ILE A 166 -3.92 1.12 -9.65
C ILE A 166 -4.17 2.41 -10.44
N PRO A 167 -5.43 2.71 -10.83
CA PRO A 167 -5.77 4.01 -11.39
C PRO A 167 -5.50 5.12 -10.38
N THR A 168 -4.90 6.21 -10.85
CA THR A 168 -4.54 7.36 -10.01
C THR A 168 -5.19 8.62 -10.56
N ARG A 169 -5.75 9.47 -9.69
CA ARG A 169 -6.28 10.78 -10.11
C ARG A 169 -5.59 11.90 -9.35
N ILE A 170 -5.16 12.93 -10.08
CA ILE A 170 -4.68 14.19 -9.51
C ILE A 170 -5.79 15.21 -9.65
N VAL A 171 -6.17 15.83 -8.53
CA VAL A 171 -7.21 16.85 -8.52
C VAL A 171 -6.92 17.91 -7.48
N ARG A 172 -7.46 19.11 -7.71
CA ARG A 172 -7.36 20.19 -6.74
C ARG A 172 -8.13 19.90 -5.46
N GLY A 173 -7.45 19.97 -4.32
CA GLY A 173 -7.93 19.52 -3.03
C GLY A 173 -8.77 20.53 -2.23
N ASP A 174 -8.72 21.83 -2.59
CA ASP A 174 -9.50 22.88 -1.93
C ASP A 174 -10.94 23.02 -2.47
N LEU A 175 -11.30 22.18 -3.46
CA LEU A 175 -12.65 22.14 -4.03
C LEU A 175 -13.63 21.47 -3.06
N GLU A 176 -14.82 22.05 -2.96
CA GLU A 176 -15.87 21.53 -2.08
C GLU A 176 -16.28 20.09 -2.47
N ASN A 177 -16.39 19.23 -1.47
CA ASN A 177 -16.81 17.83 -1.59
C ASN A 177 -16.02 17.02 -2.64
N ILE A 178 -14.75 17.38 -2.88
CA ILE A 178 -13.99 16.84 -4.01
C ILE A 178 -13.86 15.32 -4.00
N ILE A 179 -13.65 14.71 -2.82
CA ILE A 179 -13.54 13.26 -2.68
C ILE A 179 -14.85 12.58 -3.09
N LEU A 180 -15.99 13.08 -2.62
CA LEU A 180 -17.31 12.53 -2.96
C LEU A 180 -17.63 12.70 -4.45
N ARG A 181 -17.28 13.83 -5.04
CA ARG A 181 -17.46 14.14 -6.46
C ARG A 181 -16.66 13.20 -7.35
N VAL A 182 -15.39 12.98 -7.01
CA VAL A 182 -14.52 12.03 -7.71
C VAL A 182 -15.07 10.60 -7.61
N ILE A 183 -15.49 10.16 -6.42
CA ILE A 183 -16.05 8.81 -6.23
C ILE A 183 -17.36 8.61 -7.01
N LYS A 184 -18.17 9.66 -7.16
CA LYS A 184 -19.39 9.66 -7.99
C LYS A 184 -19.11 9.63 -9.50
N GLY A 185 -17.85 9.68 -9.92
CA GLY A 185 -17.45 9.60 -11.32
C GLY A 185 -17.36 10.95 -12.03
N GLU A 186 -17.38 12.07 -11.31
CA GLU A 186 -17.17 13.39 -11.93
C GLU A 186 -15.76 13.47 -12.54
N GLU A 187 -15.66 13.98 -13.76
CA GLU A 187 -14.41 14.11 -14.52
C GLU A 187 -13.65 15.38 -14.10
N LEU A 188 -13.07 15.34 -12.89
CA LEU A 188 -12.28 16.43 -12.33
C LEU A 188 -10.79 16.10 -12.33
N GLY A 189 -9.98 17.06 -12.76
CA GLY A 189 -8.53 16.93 -12.84
C GLY A 189 -8.09 15.91 -13.87
N THR A 190 -7.04 15.15 -13.57
CA THR A 190 -6.43 14.19 -14.51
C THR A 190 -6.47 12.78 -13.95
N LEU A 191 -7.08 11.85 -14.70
CA LEU A 191 -7.07 10.42 -14.44
C LEU A 191 -5.93 9.73 -15.21
N PHE A 192 -5.07 9.03 -14.49
CA PHE A 192 -4.03 8.16 -15.06
C PHE A 192 -4.52 6.72 -15.02
N LEU A 193 -4.63 6.11 -16.20
CA LEU A 193 -5.07 4.73 -16.33
C LEU A 193 -3.93 3.76 -15.99
N PRO A 194 -4.26 2.59 -15.42
CA PRO A 194 -3.27 1.55 -15.17
C PRO A 194 -2.76 0.91 -16.47
N ASP A 195 -1.56 0.34 -16.42
CA ASP A 195 -1.01 -0.40 -17.54
C ASP A 195 -1.87 -1.65 -17.84
N LYS A 196 -2.23 -1.86 -19.11
CA LYS A 196 -3.07 -2.99 -19.59
C LYS A 196 -2.51 -4.40 -19.28
N LYS A 197 -1.30 -4.51 -18.70
CA LYS A 197 -0.54 -5.77 -18.59
C LYS A 197 -0.53 -6.42 -17.21
N MET A 198 -1.06 -5.82 -16.15
CA MET A 198 -1.22 -6.51 -14.88
C MET A 198 -2.69 -6.67 -14.55
N LYS A 199 -3.18 -7.92 -14.61
CA LYS A 199 -4.38 -8.29 -13.86
C LYS A 199 -4.14 -7.84 -12.42
N ARG A 200 -5.15 -7.18 -11.82
CA ARG A 200 -5.23 -6.60 -10.45
C ARG A 200 -4.88 -7.55 -9.29
N ASN A 201 -4.33 -8.71 -9.60
CA ASN A 201 -3.93 -9.72 -8.67
C ASN A 201 -2.40 -9.84 -8.61
N LYS A 202 -1.87 -9.23 -7.53
CA LYS A 202 -0.85 -9.81 -6.65
C LYS A 202 0.58 -9.36 -6.94
N TRP A 203 0.87 -8.16 -6.47
CA TRP A 203 2.18 -7.51 -6.40
C TRP A 203 3.31 -8.40 -5.88
N TRP A 204 3.04 -9.30 -4.93
CA TRP A 204 4.08 -10.21 -4.46
C TRP A 204 4.57 -11.16 -5.53
N THR A 205 3.88 -11.37 -6.67
CA THR A 205 4.44 -12.16 -7.78
C THR A 205 5.81 -11.61 -8.23
N ALA A 206 6.04 -10.29 -8.17
CA ALA A 206 7.36 -9.69 -8.40
C ALA A 206 8.40 -10.01 -7.30
N PHE A 207 7.96 -10.23 -6.05
CA PHE A 207 8.82 -10.59 -4.91
C PHE A 207 8.91 -12.12 -4.65
N ALA A 208 8.07 -12.92 -5.32
CA ALA A 208 7.75 -14.32 -5.02
C ALA A 208 8.18 -15.33 -6.10
N TYR A 209 9.01 -14.93 -7.07
CA TYR A 209 9.40 -15.87 -8.13
C TYR A 209 10.17 -17.09 -7.62
N LYS A 210 10.80 -17.02 -6.44
CA LYS A 210 11.39 -18.20 -5.81
C LYS A 210 10.50 -18.70 -4.69
N ILE A 211 9.67 -19.67 -5.02
CA ILE A 211 9.00 -20.54 -4.05
C ILE A 211 10.09 -21.15 -3.16
N LYS A 212 9.97 -20.95 -1.85
CA LYS A 212 10.95 -21.44 -0.87
C LYS A 212 10.48 -22.71 -0.14
N GLY A 213 9.19 -23.00 -0.21
CA GLY A 213 8.62 -24.22 0.33
C GLY A 213 7.18 -24.45 -0.11
N LYS A 214 6.61 -25.53 0.40
CA LYS A 214 5.25 -25.96 0.09
C LYS A 214 4.52 -26.32 1.37
N ILE A 215 3.23 -26.09 1.40
CA ILE A 215 2.34 -26.52 2.47
C ILE A 215 1.23 -27.36 1.84
N GLN A 216 0.99 -28.53 2.41
CA GLN A 216 -0.13 -29.39 2.05
C GLN A 216 -1.30 -29.11 3.00
N ILE A 217 -2.49 -28.94 2.46
CA ILE A 217 -3.70 -28.58 3.21
C ILE A 217 -4.78 -29.65 3.08
N ASP A 218 -5.71 -29.66 4.03
CA ASP A 218 -6.89 -30.53 3.99
C ASP A 218 -7.97 -30.01 3.03
N GLU A 219 -8.94 -30.87 2.72
CA GLU A 219 -10.06 -30.54 1.82
C GLU A 219 -10.90 -29.36 2.33
N GLY A 220 -11.02 -29.20 3.66
CA GLY A 220 -11.78 -28.11 4.26
C GLY A 220 -11.11 -26.75 4.04
N ALA A 221 -9.78 -26.71 4.19
CA ALA A 221 -8.98 -25.54 3.91
C ALA A 221 -8.94 -25.23 2.41
N GLU A 222 -8.84 -26.25 1.54
CA GLU A 222 -8.92 -26.08 0.09
C GLU A 222 -10.27 -25.46 -0.30
N TYR A 223 -11.38 -26.02 0.21
CA TYR A 223 -12.71 -25.47 -0.03
C TYR A 223 -12.84 -24.02 0.46
N ALA A 224 -12.35 -23.72 1.66
CA ALA A 224 -12.41 -22.37 2.23
C ALA A 224 -11.61 -21.36 1.39
N ILE A 225 -10.46 -21.76 0.86
CA ILE A 225 -9.59 -20.93 0.03
C ILE A 225 -10.21 -20.72 -1.37
N VAL A 226 -10.58 -21.80 -2.05
CA VAL A 226 -11.03 -21.77 -3.45
C VAL A 226 -12.43 -21.20 -3.59
N HIS A 227 -13.37 -21.62 -2.73
CA HIS A 227 -14.79 -21.30 -2.89
C HIS A 227 -15.26 -20.16 -2.00
N SER A 228 -14.60 -19.93 -0.86
CA SER A 228 -15.00 -18.91 0.11
C SER A 228 -14.04 -17.71 0.20
N GLY A 229 -12.92 -17.73 -0.54
CA GLY A 229 -11.93 -16.64 -0.52
C GLY A 229 -11.34 -16.37 0.87
N LYS A 230 -11.23 -17.40 1.72
CA LYS A 230 -10.74 -17.27 3.10
C LYS A 230 -9.22 -17.45 3.20
N SER A 231 -8.66 -16.96 4.29
CA SER A 231 -7.25 -17.16 4.66
C SER A 231 -6.95 -18.62 5.02
N LEU A 232 -5.70 -19.05 4.86
CA LEU A 232 -5.22 -20.37 5.30
C LEU A 232 -4.91 -20.33 6.81
N LEU A 233 -5.68 -21.07 7.61
CA LEU A 233 -5.44 -21.22 9.05
C LEU A 233 -4.52 -22.39 9.36
N SER A 234 -3.89 -22.37 10.55
CA SER A 234 -3.00 -23.44 11.01
C SER A 234 -3.71 -24.79 11.14
N SER A 235 -5.00 -24.78 11.44
CA SER A 235 -5.82 -25.99 11.59
C SER A 235 -5.94 -26.80 10.29
N GLY A 236 -5.87 -26.12 9.14
CA GLY A 236 -6.00 -26.74 7.82
C GLY A 236 -4.69 -27.25 7.23
N VAL A 237 -3.57 -27.12 7.95
CA VAL A 237 -2.24 -27.52 7.47
C VAL A 237 -1.95 -28.98 7.83
N ILE A 238 -1.72 -29.82 6.82
CA ILE A 238 -1.35 -31.23 6.97
C ILE A 238 0.17 -31.37 7.04
N LYS A 239 0.89 -30.78 6.07
CA LYS A 239 2.33 -31.00 5.89
C LYS A 239 3.03 -29.72 5.48
N VAL A 240 4.28 -29.57 5.90
CA VAL A 240 5.17 -28.48 5.50
C VAL A 240 6.42 -29.07 4.88
N GLU A 241 6.83 -28.57 3.72
CA GLU A 241 8.01 -29.00 2.98
C GLU A 241 8.89 -27.80 2.60
N GLY A 242 10.21 -28.01 2.65
CA GLY A 242 11.20 -26.96 2.42
C GLY A 242 11.54 -26.16 3.67
N ASP A 243 12.52 -25.27 3.52
CA ASP A 243 12.95 -24.36 4.58
C ASP A 243 12.71 -22.93 4.13
N PHE A 244 11.79 -22.26 4.83
CA PHE A 244 11.38 -20.91 4.51
C PHE A 244 11.13 -20.11 5.78
N SER A 245 11.47 -18.84 5.68
CA SER A 245 11.21 -17.85 6.72
C SER A 245 9.85 -17.19 6.52
N ARG A 246 9.37 -16.54 7.59
CA ARG A 246 8.27 -15.58 7.50
C ARG A 246 8.56 -14.55 6.40
N GLY A 247 7.53 -14.18 5.63
CA GLY A 247 7.65 -13.24 4.50
C GLY A 247 8.13 -13.87 3.19
N GLU A 248 8.50 -15.15 3.18
CA GLU A 248 8.83 -15.86 1.95
C GLU A 248 7.59 -16.48 1.29
N CYS A 249 7.66 -16.66 -0.03
CA CYS A 249 6.57 -17.24 -0.80
C CYS A 249 6.61 -18.76 -0.76
N ILE A 250 5.43 -19.35 -0.59
CA ILE A 250 5.18 -20.78 -0.52
C ILE A 250 4.08 -21.20 -1.49
N GLU A 251 4.16 -22.45 -1.94
CA GLU A 251 3.04 -23.12 -2.61
C GLU A 251 2.08 -23.71 -1.56
N VAL A 252 0.79 -23.61 -1.83
CA VAL A 252 -0.29 -24.23 -1.07
C VAL A 252 -0.89 -25.31 -1.95
N ASN A 253 -0.71 -26.56 -1.54
CA ASN A 253 -1.10 -27.74 -2.29
C ASN A 253 -2.24 -28.48 -1.59
N ASN A 254 -3.17 -29.04 -2.35
CA ASN A 254 -4.20 -29.91 -1.79
C ASN A 254 -3.64 -31.25 -1.34
N SER A 255 -4.51 -32.09 -0.77
CA SER A 255 -4.20 -33.46 -0.33
C SER A 255 -3.60 -34.32 -1.45
N ASP A 256 -3.98 -34.08 -2.71
CA ASP A 256 -3.46 -34.81 -3.87
C ASP A 256 -2.14 -34.26 -4.44
N GLY A 257 -1.62 -33.17 -3.85
CA GLY A 257 -0.38 -32.52 -4.27
C GLY A 257 -0.54 -31.53 -5.43
N GLY A 258 -1.76 -31.30 -5.90
CA GLY A 258 -2.09 -30.24 -6.86
C GLY A 258 -1.92 -28.86 -6.23
N ILE A 259 -1.40 -27.90 -7.01
CA ILE A 259 -1.19 -26.53 -6.52
C ILE A 259 -2.52 -25.80 -6.53
N VAL A 260 -3.01 -25.45 -5.34
CA VAL A 260 -4.24 -24.67 -5.15
C VAL A 260 -3.94 -23.18 -5.17
N ALA A 261 -2.86 -22.80 -4.48
CA ALA A 261 -2.49 -21.40 -4.39
C ALA A 261 -0.98 -21.15 -4.17
N LYS A 262 -0.59 -19.89 -4.27
CA LYS A 262 0.73 -19.38 -3.84
C LYS A 262 0.55 -18.20 -2.90
N GLY A 263 1.28 -18.12 -1.80
CA GLY A 263 1.11 -17.00 -0.87
C GLY A 263 2.33 -16.70 -0.02
N ILE A 264 2.23 -15.62 0.76
CA ILE A 264 3.30 -15.19 1.67
C ILE A 264 3.02 -15.75 3.07
N ALA A 265 4.00 -16.48 3.61
CA ALA A 265 3.86 -17.10 4.93
C ALA A 265 4.01 -16.08 6.06
N ASN A 266 3.05 -16.06 7.00
CA ASN A 266 3.10 -15.28 8.23
C ASN A 266 4.03 -15.89 9.30
N TYR A 267 4.47 -17.14 9.10
CA TYR A 267 5.29 -17.92 10.02
C TYR A 267 6.39 -18.68 9.25
N SER A 268 7.48 -19.04 9.94
CA SER A 268 8.52 -19.89 9.35
C SER A 268 8.06 -21.34 9.19
N SER A 269 8.71 -22.10 8.32
CA SER A 269 8.53 -23.56 8.18
C SER A 269 8.59 -24.27 9.55
N SER A 270 9.53 -23.87 10.40
CA SER A 270 9.75 -24.44 11.73
C SER A 270 8.61 -24.13 12.71
N ASP A 271 8.02 -22.94 12.63
CA ASP A 271 6.90 -22.55 13.49
C ASP A 271 5.60 -23.19 13.02
N ILE A 272 5.35 -23.21 11.71
CA ILE A 272 4.17 -23.87 11.13
C ILE A 272 4.16 -25.36 11.49
N ASN A 273 5.31 -26.03 11.46
CA ASN A 273 5.41 -27.43 11.90
C ASN A 273 5.01 -27.64 13.37
N LYS A 274 5.18 -26.64 14.25
CA LYS A 274 4.77 -26.71 15.66
C LYS A 274 3.28 -26.42 15.87
N ILE A 275 2.67 -25.60 15.00
CA ILE A 275 1.28 -25.13 15.15
C ILE A 275 0.28 -25.75 14.18
N ARG A 276 0.72 -26.54 13.19
CA ARG A 276 -0.17 -27.23 12.26
C ARG A 276 -1.21 -28.08 13.01
N GLY A 277 -2.45 -28.05 12.53
CA GLY A 277 -3.59 -28.71 13.17
C GLY A 277 -4.12 -28.02 14.43
N LEU A 278 -3.47 -26.96 14.93
CA LEU A 278 -3.96 -26.19 16.07
C LEU A 278 -4.96 -25.11 15.63
N LYS A 279 -5.85 -24.72 16.54
CA LYS A 279 -6.70 -23.54 16.37
C LYS A 279 -5.88 -22.27 16.57
N SER A 280 -6.27 -21.18 15.91
CA SER A 280 -5.56 -19.88 15.97
C SER A 280 -5.42 -19.29 17.38
N ILE A 281 -6.25 -19.72 18.33
CA ILE A 281 -6.18 -19.34 19.75
C ILE A 281 -5.03 -20.04 20.50
N ASP A 282 -4.58 -21.20 20.02
CA ASP A 282 -3.52 -22.00 20.67
C ASP A 282 -2.11 -21.65 20.16
N ILE A 283 -1.99 -20.81 19.12
CA ILE A 283 -0.72 -20.43 18.50
C ILE A 283 0.22 -19.77 19.52
N GLU A 284 -0.28 -18.77 20.24
CA GLU A 284 0.53 -18.02 21.21
C GLU A 284 1.03 -18.93 22.34
N LYS A 285 0.16 -19.81 22.84
CA LYS A 285 0.52 -20.80 23.86
C LYS A 285 1.61 -21.76 23.38
N LYS A 286 1.63 -22.10 22.09
CA LYS A 286 2.58 -23.06 21.51
C LYS A 286 3.93 -22.42 21.14
N LEU A 287 3.92 -21.19 20.65
CA LEU A 287 5.13 -20.51 20.15
C LEU A 287 5.71 -19.48 21.14
N GLY A 288 4.91 -19.01 22.10
CA GLY A 288 5.23 -17.88 22.97
C GLY A 288 4.97 -16.51 22.32
N TYR A 289 4.44 -16.48 21.10
CA TYR A 289 4.08 -15.28 20.36
C TYR A 289 3.03 -15.60 19.27
N LYS A 290 2.33 -14.58 18.78
CA LYS A 290 1.39 -14.68 17.66
C LYS A 290 1.56 -13.47 16.73
N TYR A 291 1.92 -13.72 15.47
CA TYR A 291 2.02 -12.68 14.45
C TYR A 291 0.69 -12.41 13.75
N ALA A 292 -0.10 -13.46 13.52
CA ALA A 292 -1.39 -13.41 12.83
C ALA A 292 -2.25 -14.61 13.24
N GLU A 293 -3.54 -14.61 12.91
CA GLU A 293 -4.38 -15.79 13.13
C GLU A 293 -4.15 -16.87 12.09
N GLU A 294 -3.75 -16.44 10.91
CA GLU A 294 -3.60 -17.21 9.70
C GLU A 294 -2.14 -17.45 9.30
N ILE A 295 -1.89 -18.61 8.69
CA ILE A 295 -0.60 -18.95 8.09
C ILE A 295 -0.36 -18.14 6.82
N VAL A 296 -1.40 -17.94 6.01
CA VAL A 296 -1.39 -17.08 4.82
C VAL A 296 -2.72 -16.33 4.75
N HIS A 297 -2.66 -15.00 4.75
CA HIS A 297 -3.83 -14.15 4.58
C HIS A 297 -4.41 -14.25 3.17
N ARG A 298 -5.74 -14.17 3.03
CA ARG A 298 -6.44 -14.23 1.72
C ARG A 298 -5.89 -13.20 0.74
N ASP A 299 -5.63 -11.99 1.23
CA ASP A 299 -5.11 -10.88 0.41
C ASP A 299 -3.63 -11.04 0.09
N ASN A 300 -2.96 -12.03 0.72
CA ASN A 300 -1.58 -12.42 0.46
C ASN A 300 -1.52 -13.77 -0.30
N MET A 301 -2.63 -14.21 -0.91
CA MET A 301 -2.77 -15.52 -1.56
C MET A 301 -3.31 -15.47 -3.00
N VAL A 302 -2.51 -16.06 -3.91
CA VAL A 302 -2.61 -16.59 -5.30
C VAL A 302 -3.43 -17.82 -5.66
N LEU A 303 -4.75 -17.82 -5.89
CA LEU A 303 -5.36 -19.01 -6.52
C LEU A 303 -4.76 -19.29 -7.91
N ILE A 304 -4.49 -20.57 -8.21
CA ILE A 304 -3.95 -21.05 -9.50
C ILE A 304 -5.03 -21.71 -10.34
#